data_AF-A0A7K5HJA9-F1
#
_entry.id   AF-A0A7K5HJA9-F1
#
_cell.length_a   1.000
_cell.length_b   1.000
_cell.length_c   1.000
_cell.angle_alpha   90.00
_cell.angle_beta   90.00
_cell.angle_gamma   90.00
#
_symmetry.space_group_name_H-M   'P 1'
#
loop_
_entity.id
_entity.type
_entity.pdbx_description
1 polymer ?
#
loop_
_entity_poly.entity_id
_entity_poly.type
_entity_poly.pdbx_seq_one_letter_code
_entity_poly.pdbx_strand_id
1 'polypeptide(L)'
;AAPDENEDIIASAQCILDRENYFVREVDRYLKHNDFLNLRKKEILYKKWLEDVSEPMLQKIQDKMNSQSIEEIQKRREEQHSLYLDYCKKKGYVALEVYDPSEYDPFFLKTNTDCWKVSVPTLQDPLLKDIERKFIETGVIKQCETGRLYSTRQLSKLSKAELPLLPLSRQRMDAVEWLKVPPAYIASEAHQTKR
;
A
#
# COMPACT_ATOMS: atom_id res chain seq x y z
N ALA A 1 -36.56 -49.87 41.30
CA ALA A 1 -35.17 -49.69 40.86
C ALA A 1 -35.22 -49.08 39.47
N ALA A 2 -35.04 -47.76 39.37
CA ALA A 2 -35.00 -46.93 38.15
C ALA A 2 -34.69 -45.41 38.37
N PRO A 3 -34.31 -44.88 39.58
CA PRO A 3 -33.88 -43.48 39.68
C PRO A 3 -32.38 -43.26 39.39
N ASP A 4 -31.55 -44.29 39.59
CA ASP A 4 -30.08 -44.23 39.50
C ASP A 4 -29.58 -43.95 38.07
N GLU A 5 -30.15 -44.63 37.07
CA GLU A 5 -29.74 -44.50 35.66
C GLU A 5 -30.00 -43.09 35.10
N ASN A 6 -31.03 -42.40 35.60
CA ASN A 6 -31.39 -41.07 35.13
C ASN A 6 -30.46 -40.00 35.72
N GLU A 7 -30.01 -40.18 36.96
CA GLU A 7 -28.98 -39.33 37.58
C GLU A 7 -27.62 -39.49 36.89
N ASP A 8 -27.25 -40.71 36.50
CA ASP A 8 -26.01 -40.99 35.74
C ASP A 8 -26.01 -40.36 34.34
N ILE A 9 -27.15 -40.36 33.65
CA ILE A 9 -27.31 -39.69 32.34
C ILE A 9 -27.16 -38.18 32.50
N ILE A 10 -27.76 -37.59 33.54
CA ILE A 10 -27.66 -36.15 33.83
C ILE A 10 -26.21 -35.78 34.18
N ALA A 11 -25.54 -36.57 35.01
CA ALA A 11 -24.13 -36.35 35.37
C ALA A 11 -23.20 -36.44 34.16
N SER A 12 -23.44 -37.40 33.26
CA SER A 12 -22.70 -37.57 32.00
C SER A 12 -22.91 -36.38 31.06
N ALA A 13 -24.15 -35.91 30.92
CA ALA A 13 -24.47 -34.73 30.13
C ALA A 13 -23.79 -33.47 30.70
N GLN A 14 -23.80 -33.30 32.02
CA GLN A 14 -23.13 -32.17 32.68
C GLN A 14 -21.62 -32.20 32.48
N CYS A 15 -20.99 -33.38 32.56
CA CYS A 15 -19.56 -33.55 32.30
C CYS A 15 -19.16 -33.14 30.87
N ILE A 16 -20.00 -33.49 29.88
CA ILE A 16 -19.80 -33.08 28.48
C ILE A 16 -19.91 -31.56 28.37
N LEU A 17 -20.95 -30.95 28.94
CA LEU A 17 -21.16 -29.50 28.91
C LEU A 17 -20.01 -28.73 29.60
N ASP A 18 -19.50 -29.22 30.73
CA ASP A 18 -18.39 -28.60 31.44
C ASP A 18 -17.10 -28.66 30.62
N ARG A 19 -16.87 -29.77 29.91
CA ARG A 19 -15.74 -29.92 28.98
C ARG A 19 -15.86 -28.98 27.78
N GLU A 20 -17.04 -28.85 27.20
CA GLU A 20 -17.30 -27.92 26.10
C GLU A 20 -17.12 -26.47 26.54
N ASN A 21 -17.70 -26.10 27.68
CA ASN A 21 -17.55 -24.77 28.26
C ASN A 21 -16.08 -24.43 28.55
N TYR A 22 -15.30 -25.39 29.06
CA TYR A 22 -13.86 -25.21 29.24
C TYR A 22 -13.14 -24.98 27.91
N PHE A 23 -13.43 -25.79 26.89
CA PHE A 23 -12.84 -25.67 25.57
C PHE A 23 -13.14 -24.29 24.93
N VAL A 24 -14.41 -23.86 24.96
CA VAL A 24 -14.83 -22.55 24.43
C VAL A 24 -14.07 -21.41 25.13
N ARG A 25 -13.91 -21.48 26.45
CA ARG A 25 -13.16 -20.48 27.22
C ARG A 25 -11.67 -20.45 26.87
N GLU A 26 -11.07 -21.60 26.59
CA GLU A 26 -9.66 -21.66 26.20
C GLU A 26 -9.44 -21.09 24.79
N VAL A 27 -10.35 -21.39 23.86
CA VAL A 27 -10.35 -20.79 22.52
C VAL A 27 -10.53 -19.28 22.59
N ASP A 28 -11.50 -18.79 23.36
CA ASP A 28 -11.71 -17.35 23.56
C ASP A 28 -10.48 -16.66 24.16
N ARG A 29 -9.82 -17.30 25.14
CA ARG A 29 -8.56 -16.79 25.71
C ARG A 29 -7.47 -16.70 24.65
N TYR A 30 -7.32 -17.72 23.82
CA TYR A 30 -6.33 -17.73 22.74
C TYR A 30 -6.60 -16.63 21.70
N LEU A 31 -7.86 -16.46 21.29
CA LEU A 31 -8.25 -15.42 20.33
C LEU A 31 -7.96 -14.02 20.89
N LYS A 32 -8.36 -13.75 22.14
CA LYS A 32 -8.05 -12.47 22.82
C LYS A 32 -6.54 -12.20 22.90
N HIS A 33 -5.76 -13.23 23.20
CA HIS A 33 -4.30 -13.10 23.23
C HIS A 33 -3.73 -12.82 21.82
N ASN A 34 -4.24 -13.48 20.79
CA ASN A 34 -3.85 -13.24 19.41
C ASN A 34 -4.17 -11.80 18.97
N ASP A 35 -5.36 -11.30 19.30
CA ASP A 35 -5.77 -9.93 19.03
C ASP A 35 -4.86 -8.92 19.71
N PHE A 36 -4.52 -9.16 20.99
CA PHE A 36 -3.55 -8.34 21.72
C PHE A 36 -2.17 -8.33 21.03
N LEU A 37 -1.65 -9.50 20.62
CA LEU A 37 -0.38 -9.60 19.90
C LEU A 37 -0.43 -8.88 18.55
N ASN A 38 -1.54 -8.97 17.83
CA ASN A 38 -1.75 -8.26 16.56
C ASN A 38 -1.77 -6.75 16.76
N LEU A 39 -2.44 -6.25 17.79
CA LEU A 39 -2.43 -4.82 18.16
C LEU A 39 -1.01 -4.37 18.51
N ARG A 40 -0.29 -5.15 19.32
CA ARG A 40 1.09 -4.84 19.69
C ARG A 40 2.02 -4.82 18.47
N LYS A 41 1.86 -5.76 17.55
CA LYS A 41 2.61 -5.79 16.28
C LYS A 41 2.34 -4.55 15.44
N LYS A 42 1.08 -4.13 15.30
CA LYS A 42 0.70 -2.91 14.57
C LYS A 42 1.31 -1.66 15.20
N GLU A 43 1.27 -1.54 16.52
CA GLU A 43 1.89 -0.42 17.24
C GLU A 43 3.40 -0.34 16.99
N ILE A 44 4.11 -1.47 17.08
CA ILE A 44 5.55 -1.52 16.82
C ILE A 44 5.87 -1.17 15.36
N LEU A 45 5.08 -1.68 14.41
CA LEU A 45 5.24 -1.34 12.98
C LEU A 45 5.03 0.15 12.72
N TYR A 46 4.00 0.75 13.34
CA TYR A 46 3.73 2.17 13.22
C TYR A 46 4.89 3.01 13.77
N LYS A 47 5.40 2.67 14.97
CA LYS A 47 6.56 3.36 15.56
C LYS A 47 7.78 3.29 14.65
N LYS A 48 8.11 2.11 14.14
CA LYS A 48 9.22 1.93 13.19
C LYS A 48 9.02 2.72 11.91
N TRP A 49 7.82 2.73 11.35
CA TRP A 49 7.53 3.51 10.14
C TRP A 49 7.66 5.01 10.41
N LEU A 50 7.22 5.46 11.59
CA LEU A 50 7.32 6.85 11.99
C LEU A 50 8.78 7.31 12.02
N GLU A 51 9.64 6.53 12.69
CA GLU A 51 11.09 6.77 12.82
C GLU A 51 11.85 6.59 11.49
N ASP A 52 11.60 5.51 10.75
CA ASP A 52 12.37 5.15 9.54
C ASP A 52 11.94 5.93 8.28
N VAL A 53 10.68 6.39 8.22
CA VAL A 53 10.07 6.96 7.00
C VAL A 53 9.59 8.39 7.23
N SER A 54 8.72 8.60 8.22
CA SER A 54 8.00 9.88 8.34
C SER A 54 8.88 11.01 8.87
N GLU A 55 9.64 10.76 9.95
CA GLU A 55 10.50 11.76 10.57
C GLU A 55 11.63 12.22 9.63
N PRO A 56 12.37 11.31 8.95
CA PRO A 56 13.40 11.72 8.00
C PRO A 56 12.82 12.53 6.83
N MET A 57 11.63 12.16 6.36
CA MET A 57 10.97 12.86 5.26
C MET A 57 10.54 14.27 5.68
N LEU A 58 9.91 14.42 6.84
CA LEU A 58 9.52 15.72 7.39
C LEU A 58 10.74 16.60 7.69
N GLN A 59 11.78 16.03 8.29
CA GLN A 59 13.02 16.75 8.56
C GLN A 59 13.64 17.28 7.27
N LYS A 60 13.68 16.48 6.19
CA LYS A 60 14.21 16.93 4.91
C LYS A 60 13.40 18.06 4.26
N ILE A 61 12.08 18.02 4.40
CA ILE A 61 11.20 19.11 3.96
C ILE A 61 11.50 20.38 4.76
N GLN A 62 11.60 20.25 6.09
CA GLN A 62 11.92 21.36 6.98
C GLN A 62 13.30 21.95 6.70
N ASP A 63 14.32 21.10 6.51
CA ASP A 63 15.68 21.50 6.17
C ASP A 63 15.70 22.27 4.85
N LYS A 64 14.95 21.80 3.85
CA LYS A 64 14.83 22.49 2.55
C LYS A 64 14.11 23.82 2.66
N MET A 65 13.08 23.91 3.51
CA MET A 65 12.38 25.15 3.78
C MET A 65 13.29 26.16 4.50
N ASN A 66 14.08 25.68 5.45
CA ASN A 66 15.01 26.51 6.23
C ASN A 66 16.27 26.90 5.46
N SER A 67 16.70 26.11 4.46
CA SER A 67 17.89 26.40 3.66
C SER A 67 17.65 27.48 2.60
N GLN A 68 16.39 27.80 2.30
CA GLN A 68 16.07 28.90 1.40
C GLN A 68 16.43 30.22 2.05
N SER A 69 17.22 31.03 1.35
CA SER A 69 17.52 32.37 1.83
C SER A 69 16.25 33.23 1.84
N ILE A 70 16.09 34.03 2.88
CA ILE A 70 15.02 35.03 2.97
C ILE A 70 15.05 35.95 1.75
N GLU A 71 16.24 36.30 1.26
CA GLU A 71 16.45 37.13 0.08
C GLU A 71 15.93 36.46 -1.20
N GLU A 72 16.15 35.15 -1.35
CA GLU A 72 15.63 34.38 -2.49
C GLU A 72 14.10 34.25 -2.44
N ILE A 73 13.51 34.15 -1.25
CA ILE A 73 12.06 34.16 -1.07
C ILE A 73 11.48 35.54 -1.44
N GLN A 74 12.14 36.62 -0.98
CA GLN A 74 11.73 38.00 -1.28
C GLN A 74 11.81 38.30 -2.78
N LYS A 75 12.93 37.98 -3.42
CA LYS A 75 13.12 38.18 -4.86
C LYS A 75 12.04 37.47 -5.68
N ARG A 76 11.71 36.22 -5.34
CA ARG A 76 10.61 35.48 -6.01
C ARG A 76 9.26 36.18 -5.82
N ARG A 77 8.97 36.68 -4.62
CA ARG A 77 7.73 37.42 -4.34
C ARG A 77 7.68 38.72 -5.14
N GLU A 78 8.79 39.43 -5.24
CA GLU A 78 8.92 40.66 -6.02
C GLU A 78 8.73 40.42 -7.52
N GLU A 79 9.32 39.35 -8.06
CA GLU A 79 9.14 38.92 -9.46
C GLU A 79 7.67 38.56 -9.74
N GLN A 80 7.00 37.84 -8.85
CA GLN A 80 5.57 37.54 -9.00
C GLN A 80 4.71 38.81 -8.94
N HIS A 81 5.05 39.74 -8.04
CA HIS A 81 4.33 40.99 -7.88
C HIS A 81 4.52 41.91 -9.09
N SER A 82 5.73 41.99 -9.66
CA SER A 82 5.99 42.78 -10.86
C SER A 82 5.23 42.25 -12.08
N LEU A 83 5.19 40.92 -12.26
CA LEU A 83 4.37 40.27 -13.30
C LEU A 83 2.88 40.61 -13.15
N TYR A 84 2.37 40.61 -11.93
CA TYR A 84 0.99 41.00 -11.64
C TYR A 84 0.72 42.48 -12.00
N LEU A 85 1.60 43.39 -11.57
CA LEU A 85 1.46 44.81 -11.88
C LEU A 85 1.51 45.07 -13.38
N ASP A 86 2.37 44.38 -14.12
CA ASP A 86 2.46 44.51 -15.57
C ASP A 86 1.22 43.98 -16.28
N TYR A 87 0.62 42.88 -15.79
CA TYR A 87 -0.67 42.39 -16.26
C TYR A 87 -1.79 43.41 -16.02
N CYS A 88 -1.90 43.95 -14.80
CA CYS A 88 -2.88 44.99 -14.47
C CYS A 88 -2.69 46.26 -15.30
N LYS A 89 -1.45 46.69 -15.57
CA LYS A 89 -1.17 47.84 -16.45
C LYS A 89 -1.61 47.59 -17.90
N LYS A 90 -1.41 46.38 -18.42
CA LYS A 90 -1.80 46.01 -19.79
C LYS A 90 -3.31 45.90 -19.96
N LYS A 91 -4.01 45.27 -19.01
CA LYS A 91 -5.44 44.96 -19.10
C LYS A 91 -6.34 46.04 -18.48
N GLY A 92 -5.80 46.86 -17.57
CA GLY A 92 -6.56 47.85 -16.81
C GLY A 92 -7.23 47.25 -15.57
N TYR A 93 -8.49 47.60 -15.32
CA TYR A 93 -9.25 47.02 -14.22
C TYR A 93 -9.63 45.57 -14.54
N VAL A 94 -9.11 44.62 -13.76
CA VAL A 94 -9.37 43.19 -13.94
C VAL A 94 -10.27 42.69 -12.82
N ALA A 95 -11.55 42.47 -13.15
CA ALA A 95 -12.43 41.69 -12.29
C ALA A 95 -12.03 40.20 -12.35
N LEU A 96 -12.15 39.50 -11.22
CA LEU A 96 -11.74 38.10 -11.10
C LEU A 96 -12.49 37.17 -12.07
N GLU A 97 -13.69 37.57 -12.49
CA GLU A 97 -14.56 36.87 -13.45
C GLU A 97 -14.01 36.84 -14.88
N VAL A 98 -13.08 37.75 -15.23
CA VAL A 98 -12.48 37.88 -16.58
C VAL A 98 -11.04 37.35 -16.58
N TYR A 99 -10.70 36.49 -15.62
CA TYR A 99 -9.36 35.90 -15.50
C TYR A 99 -9.15 34.80 -16.56
N ASP A 100 -8.12 34.96 -17.38
CA ASP A 100 -7.66 33.94 -18.33
C ASP A 100 -6.22 33.51 -17.95
N PRO A 101 -6.00 32.23 -17.59
CA PRO A 101 -4.67 31.69 -17.28
C PRO A 101 -3.65 31.81 -18.41
N SER A 102 -4.11 31.96 -19.66
CA SER A 102 -3.21 32.16 -20.81
C SER A 102 -2.62 33.56 -20.87
N GLU A 103 -3.29 34.55 -20.27
CA GLU A 103 -2.82 35.95 -20.20
C GLU A 103 -1.89 36.21 -19.01
N TYR A 104 -2.24 35.65 -17.84
CA TYR A 104 -1.45 35.74 -16.62
C TYR A 104 -1.70 34.50 -15.76
N ASP A 105 -0.63 33.82 -15.35
CA ASP A 105 -0.70 32.67 -14.45
C ASP A 105 -0.09 33.05 -13.07
N PRO A 106 -0.89 33.24 -12.02
CA PRO A 106 -0.39 33.52 -10.67
C PRO A 106 0.39 32.33 -10.08
N PHE A 107 0.27 31.14 -10.68
CA PHE A 107 0.99 29.93 -10.29
C PHE A 107 2.21 29.62 -11.17
N PHE A 108 2.69 30.59 -11.95
CA PHE A 108 3.83 30.46 -12.87
C PHE A 108 5.19 30.09 -12.22
N LEU A 109 5.23 29.73 -10.93
CA LEU A 109 6.41 29.18 -10.23
C LEU A 109 6.99 27.90 -10.86
N LYS A 110 6.44 27.43 -11.99
CA LYS A 110 7.02 26.39 -12.86
C LYS A 110 8.45 26.67 -13.32
N THR A 111 8.92 27.92 -13.35
CA THR A 111 10.27 28.24 -13.85
C THR A 111 11.40 27.80 -12.93
N ASN A 112 11.14 27.51 -11.65
CA ASN A 112 12.16 27.00 -10.74
C ASN A 112 11.59 26.01 -9.71
N THR A 113 10.97 24.92 -10.17
CA THR A 113 10.49 23.84 -9.29
C THR A 113 11.61 23.19 -8.46
N ASP A 114 12.87 23.37 -8.86
CA ASP A 114 14.03 22.80 -8.16
C ASP A 114 14.27 23.44 -6.78
N CYS A 115 13.80 24.67 -6.56
CA CYS A 115 13.90 25.31 -5.24
C CYS A 115 13.06 24.60 -4.16
N TRP A 116 12.07 23.80 -4.54
CA TRP A 116 11.24 23.00 -3.62
C TRP A 116 11.51 21.50 -3.72
N LYS A 117 12.36 21.08 -4.65
CA LYS A 117 12.69 19.66 -4.84
C LYS A 117 13.61 19.18 -3.72
N VAL A 118 13.19 18.11 -3.06
CA VAL A 118 13.92 17.44 -1.99
C VAL A 118 14.39 16.08 -2.50
N SER A 119 15.69 15.81 -2.42
CA SER A 119 16.21 14.46 -2.65
C SER A 119 16.09 13.65 -1.36
N VAL A 120 15.23 12.63 -1.38
CA VAL A 120 15.05 11.72 -0.23
C VAL A 120 15.89 10.46 -0.49
N PRO A 121 16.70 10.01 0.48
CA PRO A 121 17.38 8.71 0.37
C PRO A 121 16.36 7.57 0.35
N THR A 122 16.80 6.35 0.03
CA THR A 122 15.94 5.17 0.07
C THR A 122 15.38 5.00 1.48
N LEU A 123 14.07 5.20 1.64
CA LEU A 123 13.37 5.06 2.91
C LEU A 123 13.24 3.58 3.26
N GLN A 124 13.60 3.21 4.49
CA GLN A 124 13.51 1.81 4.95
C GLN A 124 12.09 1.49 5.44
N ASP A 125 11.14 1.40 4.51
CA ASP A 125 9.75 1.12 4.87
C ASP A 125 9.60 -0.29 5.49
N PRO A 126 9.19 -0.40 6.77
CA PRO A 126 9.00 -1.69 7.42
C PRO A 126 7.97 -2.60 6.73
N LEU A 127 7.01 -2.04 5.98
CA LEU A 127 6.03 -2.81 5.21
C LEU A 127 6.65 -3.43 3.95
N LEU A 128 7.69 -2.81 3.40
CA LEU A 128 8.37 -3.27 2.19
C LEU A 128 9.57 -4.17 2.50
N LYS A 129 10.11 -4.16 3.73
CA LYS A 129 11.29 -4.97 4.13
C LYS A 129 11.16 -6.45 3.77
N ASP A 130 9.98 -7.05 3.93
CA ASP A 130 9.76 -8.47 3.58
C ASP A 130 9.72 -8.69 2.07
N ILE A 131 9.16 -7.74 1.32
CA ILE A 131 9.11 -7.78 -0.14
C ILE A 131 10.52 -7.63 -0.69
N GLU A 132 11.29 -6.67 -0.18
CA GLU A 132 12.69 -6.44 -0.57
C GLU A 132 13.56 -7.65 -0.30
N ARG A 133 13.45 -8.27 0.89
CA ARG A 133 14.17 -9.52 1.21
C ARG A 133 13.85 -10.63 0.22
N LYS A 134 12.56 -10.86 -0.06
CA LYS A 134 12.15 -11.85 -1.06
C LYS A 134 12.71 -11.55 -2.44
N PHE A 135 12.76 -10.28 -2.85
CA PHE A 135 13.35 -9.89 -4.13
C PHE A 135 14.85 -10.15 -4.18
N ILE A 136 15.57 -9.87 -3.09
CA ILE A 136 17.01 -10.15 -2.99
C ILE A 136 17.24 -11.66 -3.07
N GLU A 137 16.52 -12.45 -2.29
CA GLU A 137 16.59 -13.91 -2.30
C GLU A 137 16.31 -14.49 -3.68
N THR A 138 15.22 -14.05 -4.33
CA THR A 138 14.86 -14.48 -5.69
C THR A 138 15.93 -14.08 -6.71
N GLY A 139 16.52 -12.89 -6.55
CA GLY A 139 17.61 -12.41 -7.39
C GLY A 139 18.86 -13.28 -7.28
N VAL A 140 19.24 -13.66 -6.05
CA VAL A 140 20.36 -14.57 -5.80
C VAL A 140 20.11 -15.94 -6.42
N ILE A 141 18.91 -16.50 -6.24
CA ILE A 141 18.52 -17.79 -6.84
C ILE A 141 18.66 -17.73 -8.36
N LYS A 142 18.06 -16.73 -9.02
CA LYS A 142 18.14 -16.57 -10.48
C LYS A 142 19.57 -16.36 -10.97
N GLN A 143 20.40 -15.67 -10.19
CA GLN A 143 21.83 -15.51 -10.51
C GLN A 143 22.56 -16.85 -10.45
N CYS A 144 22.30 -17.69 -9.44
CA CYS A 144 22.87 -19.03 -9.36
C CYS A 144 22.42 -19.93 -10.51
N GLU A 145 21.16 -19.82 -10.95
CA GLU A 145 20.61 -20.60 -12.06
C GLU A 145 21.20 -20.19 -13.42
N THR A 146 21.36 -18.90 -13.68
CA THR A 146 21.65 -18.37 -15.02
C THR A 146 23.06 -17.80 -15.18
N GLY A 147 23.80 -17.63 -14.08
CA GLY A 147 25.11 -17.00 -14.05
C GLY A 147 25.11 -15.49 -14.33
N ARG A 148 23.95 -14.84 -14.43
CA ARG A 148 23.84 -13.40 -14.73
C ARG A 148 23.25 -12.62 -13.56
N LEU A 149 23.76 -11.40 -13.38
CA LEU A 149 23.19 -10.43 -12.46
C LEU A 149 21.91 -9.83 -13.07
N TYR A 150 20.85 -9.77 -12.29
CA TYR A 150 19.59 -9.15 -12.68
C TYR A 150 19.34 -7.87 -11.89
N SER A 151 18.91 -6.83 -12.61
CA SER A 151 18.40 -5.60 -11.98
C SER A 151 17.04 -5.87 -11.31
N THR A 152 16.70 -5.12 -10.25
CA THR A 152 15.37 -5.12 -9.63
C THR A 152 14.24 -4.90 -10.64
N ARG A 153 14.46 -4.06 -11.67
CA ARG A 153 13.50 -3.85 -12.78
C ARG A 153 13.31 -5.10 -13.65
N GLN A 154 14.35 -5.91 -13.81
CA GLN A 154 14.27 -7.16 -14.57
C GLN A 154 13.61 -8.26 -13.74
N LEU A 155 14.00 -8.39 -12.46
CA LEU A 155 13.39 -9.34 -11.54
C LEU A 155 11.89 -9.10 -11.35
N SER A 156 11.48 -7.83 -11.20
CA SER A 156 10.06 -7.47 -11.12
C SER A 156 9.27 -7.75 -12.40
N LYS A 157 9.90 -7.74 -13.58
CA LYS A 157 9.26 -8.18 -14.82
C LYS A 157 9.12 -9.70 -14.88
N LEU A 158 10.15 -10.41 -14.44
CA LEU A 158 10.14 -11.88 -14.37
C LEU A 158 9.09 -12.38 -13.36
N SER A 159 9.03 -11.79 -12.16
CA SER A 159 8.04 -12.17 -11.14
C SER A 159 6.60 -11.88 -11.57
N LYS A 160 6.37 -10.81 -12.35
CA LYS A 160 5.05 -10.56 -12.98
C LYS A 160 4.69 -11.60 -14.04
N ALA A 161 5.68 -12.14 -14.75
CA ALA A 161 5.47 -13.18 -15.75
C ALA A 161 5.25 -14.57 -15.12
N GLU A 162 5.83 -14.82 -13.95
CA GLU A 162 5.85 -16.12 -13.27
C GLU A 162 4.66 -16.35 -12.30
N LEU A 163 3.64 -15.48 -12.33
CA LEU A 163 2.42 -15.66 -11.53
C LEU A 163 1.88 -17.09 -11.69
N PRO A 164 1.54 -17.78 -10.59
CA PRO A 164 1.11 -19.17 -10.65
C PRO A 164 -0.12 -19.26 -11.55
N LEU A 165 -0.03 -20.13 -12.54
CA LEU A 165 -1.17 -20.46 -13.39
C LEU A 165 -2.22 -21.10 -12.48
N LEU A 166 -3.24 -20.32 -12.12
CA LEU A 166 -4.41 -20.93 -11.51
C LEU A 166 -5.00 -21.85 -12.58
N PRO A 167 -5.36 -23.11 -12.24
CA PRO A 167 -5.77 -24.12 -13.22
C PRO A 167 -6.98 -23.72 -14.09
N LEU A 168 -7.63 -22.58 -13.82
CA LEU A 168 -8.74 -22.00 -14.59
C LEU A 168 -8.62 -20.47 -14.80
N SER A 169 -7.45 -19.84 -14.54
CA SER A 169 -7.31 -18.39 -14.73
C SER A 169 -7.14 -18.00 -16.19
N ARG A 170 -7.83 -16.92 -16.57
CA ARG A 170 -7.70 -16.27 -17.89
C ARG A 170 -6.61 -15.21 -17.93
N GLN A 171 -5.65 -15.27 -17.02
CA GLN A 171 -4.63 -14.24 -16.80
C GLN A 171 -3.70 -14.03 -18.01
N ARG A 172 -3.66 -14.97 -18.95
CA ARG A 172 -2.86 -14.89 -20.18
C ARG A 172 -3.69 -14.87 -21.47
N MET A 173 -5.02 -14.83 -21.38
CA MET A 173 -5.87 -14.78 -22.57
C MET A 173 -5.88 -13.36 -23.15
N ASP A 174 -5.73 -13.26 -24.46
CA ASP A 174 -5.88 -11.98 -25.16
C ASP A 174 -7.34 -11.50 -25.14
N ALA A 175 -7.57 -10.20 -25.29
CA ALA A 175 -8.90 -9.59 -25.24
C ALA A 175 -9.86 -10.21 -26.26
N VAL A 176 -9.34 -10.59 -27.44
CA VAL A 176 -10.12 -11.25 -28.50
C VAL A 176 -10.48 -12.69 -28.12
N GLU A 177 -9.59 -13.40 -27.44
CA GLU A 177 -9.85 -14.75 -26.94
C GLU A 177 -10.85 -14.74 -25.79
N TRP A 178 -10.83 -13.67 -24.99
CA TRP A 178 -11.77 -13.46 -23.88
C TRP A 178 -13.23 -13.41 -24.35
N LEU A 179 -13.48 -12.73 -25.48
CA LEU A 179 -14.81 -12.61 -26.09
C LEU A 179 -15.33 -13.91 -26.71
N LYS A 180 -14.42 -14.84 -27.05
CA LYS A 180 -14.77 -16.15 -27.62
C LYS A 180 -15.20 -17.16 -26.56
N VAL A 181 -14.99 -16.88 -25.28
CA VAL A 181 -15.32 -17.84 -24.24
C VAL A 181 -16.83 -17.83 -23.96
N PRO A 182 -17.50 -19.00 -24.03
CA PRO A 182 -18.94 -19.08 -23.81
C PRO A 182 -19.36 -18.49 -22.45
N PRO A 183 -20.51 -17.77 -22.38
CA PRO A 183 -21.08 -17.28 -21.12
C PRO A 183 -21.33 -18.40 -20.09
N ALA A 184 -21.50 -19.64 -20.55
CA ALA A 184 -21.74 -20.83 -19.74
C ALA A 184 -20.47 -21.43 -19.08
N TYR A 185 -19.32 -20.74 -19.08
CA TYR A 185 -18.06 -21.23 -18.50
C TYR A 185 -18.14 -21.64 -17.01
N ILE A 186 -19.14 -21.13 -16.27
CA ILE A 186 -19.42 -21.55 -14.88
C ILE A 186 -19.81 -23.05 -14.82
N ALA A 187 -20.29 -23.64 -15.93
CA ALA A 187 -20.61 -25.05 -16.06
C ALA A 187 -19.43 -25.92 -16.56
N SER A 188 -18.22 -25.67 -16.04
CA SER A 188 -17.05 -26.52 -16.34
C SER A 188 -17.30 -27.97 -15.89
N GLU A 189 -16.66 -28.95 -16.54
CA GLU A 189 -16.79 -30.38 -16.20
C GLU A 189 -16.46 -30.68 -14.73
N ALA A 190 -15.61 -29.87 -14.09
CA ALA A 190 -15.31 -29.95 -12.66
C ALA A 190 -16.53 -29.68 -11.75
N HIS A 191 -17.56 -28.98 -12.26
CA HIS A 191 -18.85 -28.78 -11.59
C HIS A 191 -19.92 -29.79 -12.03
N GLN A 192 -19.76 -30.47 -13.17
CA GLN A 192 -20.71 -31.48 -13.63
C GLN A 192 -20.54 -32.83 -12.93
N THR A 193 -19.35 -33.13 -12.39
CA THR A 193 -19.08 -34.38 -11.64
C THR A 193 -19.66 -34.41 -10.22
N LYS A 194 -20.49 -33.43 -9.85
CA LYS A 194 -21.34 -33.48 -8.65
C LYS A 194 -22.80 -33.67 -9.04
N ARG A 195 -23.14 -34.86 -9.53
CA ARG A 195 -24.50 -35.40 -9.51
C ARG A 195 -24.46 -36.88 -9.19
#